data_AF-A0A9N9XA91-F1
#
_entry.id   AF-A0A9N9XA91-F1
#
_cell.length_a   1.000
_cell.length_b   1.000
_cell.length_c   1.000
_cell.angle_alpha   90.00
_cell.angle_beta   90.00
_cell.angle_gamma   90.00
#
_symmetry.space_group_name_H-M   'P 1'
#
loop_
_entity.id
_entity.type
_entity.pdbx_description
1 polymer ?
#
loop_
_entity_poly.entity_id
_entity_poly.type
_entity_poly.pdbx_seq_one_letter_code
_entity_poly.pdbx_strand_id
1 'polypeptide(L)'
;MYANAVFGIWPFIFEDYPTLKKIYDVYCKITLTYYFLFIVSGWIKFFQLFQEIPIPATEIMGNISITFIYSVTIWRARAIRGPRMMNIIKNVIDWEKKIMDSEDQPLIDIFNNYAWQNRIISQVFIITVIIVTNLFFVHPLGLDPRARYDPVTNETVYIRPLPLSSWFPFDDQKHYLRAYMFHILDAYVGASFVNNTDLFSFGIITFPLGQTVILNYILSHFEDYVVKIQEQLGVDRDEASFITLRECILKHKDIISYIHAFNKEMNIVILLDFLQSSLQLAAIVLQLIFVRKN
;
A
#
# COMPACT_ATOMS: atom_id res chain seq x y z
N MET A 1 -3.99 -8.02 6.98
CA MET A 1 -4.22 -7.34 8.28
C MET A 1 -2.97 -7.35 9.17
N TYR A 2 -2.44 -8.51 9.59
CA TYR A 2 -1.27 -8.59 10.49
C TYR A 2 0.06 -8.06 9.92
N ALA A 3 0.26 -8.08 8.60
CA ALA A 3 1.47 -7.47 8.00
C ALA A 3 1.49 -5.94 8.21
N ASN A 4 0.35 -5.26 8.05
CA ASN A 4 0.23 -3.81 8.27
C ASN A 4 0.49 -3.42 9.74
N ALA A 5 0.25 -4.34 10.68
CA ALA A 5 0.59 -4.19 12.09
C ALA A 5 2.10 -4.05 12.28
N VAL A 6 2.86 -4.96 11.69
CA VAL A 6 4.32 -5.04 11.86
C VAL A 6 5.00 -3.78 11.35
N PHE A 7 4.48 -3.12 10.32
CA PHE A 7 5.10 -1.92 9.74
C PHE A 7 4.54 -0.59 10.27
N GLY A 8 3.71 -0.65 11.32
CA GLY A 8 3.23 0.55 12.01
C GLY A 8 2.20 1.38 11.26
N ILE A 9 1.55 0.79 10.25
CA ILE A 9 0.49 1.43 9.47
C ILE A 9 -0.88 1.16 10.11
N TRP A 10 -1.02 0.02 10.79
CA TRP A 10 -2.30 -0.40 11.34
C TRP A 10 -2.63 0.30 12.66
N PRO A 11 -3.80 0.96 12.78
CA PRO A 11 -4.16 1.80 13.93
C PRO A 11 -4.81 1.04 15.10
N PHE A 12 -5.42 -0.13 14.85
CA PHE A 12 -6.26 -0.86 15.81
C PHE A 12 -5.55 -2.12 16.31
N ILE A 13 -4.51 -1.95 17.13
CA ILE A 13 -3.74 -3.03 17.76
C ILE A 13 -3.62 -2.76 19.27
N PHE A 14 -3.72 -3.84 20.06
CA PHE A 14 -3.62 -3.82 21.52
C PHE A 14 -4.61 -2.87 22.20
N GLU A 15 -5.86 -2.79 21.71
CA GLU A 15 -6.88 -1.93 22.33
C GLU A 15 -7.13 -2.29 23.80
N ASP A 16 -7.07 -3.58 24.15
CA ASP A 16 -7.27 -4.08 25.50
C ASP A 16 -6.07 -3.84 26.44
N TYR A 17 -4.89 -3.52 25.89
CA TYR A 17 -3.64 -3.40 26.66
C TYR A 17 -2.99 -2.02 26.47
N PRO A 18 -3.27 -1.04 27.37
CA PRO A 18 -2.87 0.36 27.17
C PRO A 18 -1.35 0.58 27.16
N THR A 19 -0.58 -0.27 27.85
CA THR A 19 0.89 -0.23 27.87
C THR A 19 1.48 -0.69 26.54
N LEU A 20 1.02 -1.82 26.01
CA LEU A 20 1.44 -2.32 24.70
C LEU A 20 1.05 -1.36 23.56
N LYS A 21 -0.13 -0.74 23.65
CA LYS A 21 -0.57 0.29 22.69
C LYS A 21 0.38 1.48 22.65
N LYS A 22 0.81 1.99 23.81
CA LYS A 22 1.79 3.09 23.88
C LYS A 22 3.13 2.70 23.25
N ILE A 23 3.63 1.50 23.53
CA ILE A 23 4.90 1.00 22.94
C ILE A 23 4.77 0.92 21.41
N TYR A 24 3.64 0.38 20.94
CA TYR A 24 3.34 0.30 19.52
C TYR A 24 3.27 1.69 18.85
N ASP A 25 2.62 2.67 19.48
CA ASP A 25 2.56 4.04 18.96
C ASP A 25 3.95 4.69 18.83
N VAL A 26 4.86 4.43 19.78
CA VAL A 26 6.25 4.89 19.70
C VAL A 26 6.97 4.19 18.53
N TYR A 27 6.81 2.87 18.42
CA TYR A 27 7.37 2.10 17.30
C TYR A 27 6.91 2.65 15.94
N CYS A 28 5.60 2.87 15.76
CA CYS A 28 5.03 3.44 14.53
C CYS A 28 5.62 4.81 14.18
N LYS A 29 5.85 5.67 15.19
CA LYS A 29 6.49 6.98 14.97
C LYS A 29 7.93 6.83 14.51
N ILE A 30 8.71 5.96 15.17
CA ILE A 30 10.11 5.72 14.82
C ILE A 30 10.22 5.20 13.38
N THR A 31 9.41 4.20 13.01
CA THR A 31 9.43 3.61 11.67
C THR A 31 9.03 4.62 10.59
N LEU A 32 8.02 5.46 10.84
CA LEU A 32 7.61 6.53 9.93
C LEU A 32 8.67 7.63 9.80
N THR A 33 9.32 8.02 10.90
CA THR A 33 10.42 8.98 10.89
C THR A 33 11.61 8.44 10.11
N TYR A 34 11.97 7.17 10.30
CA TYR A 34 13.02 6.52 9.53
C TYR A 34 12.71 6.54 8.02
N TYR A 35 11.48 6.16 7.66
CA TYR A 35 11.04 6.16 6.26
C TYR A 35 11.07 7.57 5.64
N PHE A 36 10.69 8.60 6.39
CA PHE A 36 10.79 9.98 5.95
C PHE A 36 12.24 10.41 5.72
N LEU A 37 13.15 10.08 6.64
CA LEU A 37 14.58 10.38 6.48
C LEU A 37 15.18 9.69 5.25
N PHE A 38 14.79 8.45 4.99
CA PHE A 38 15.17 7.73 3.78
C PHE A 38 14.71 8.47 2.51
N ILE A 39 13.47 8.96 2.46
CA ILE A 39 12.99 9.72 1.30
C ILE A 39 13.76 11.04 1.13
N VAL A 40 14.04 11.74 2.23
CA VAL A 40 14.88 12.96 2.19
C VAL A 40 16.27 12.65 1.63
N SER A 41 16.88 11.52 2.02
CA SER A 41 18.17 11.08 1.47
C SER A 41 18.12 10.83 -0.05
N GLY A 42 17.00 10.29 -0.54
CA GLY A 42 16.76 10.10 -1.98
C GLY A 42 16.68 11.43 -2.73
N TRP A 43 15.94 12.40 -2.19
CA TRP A 43 15.86 13.75 -2.77
C TRP A 43 17.19 14.50 -2.74
N ILE A 44 17.98 14.38 -1.66
CA ILE A 44 19.32 14.98 -1.62
C ILE A 44 20.19 14.40 -2.73
N LYS A 45 20.19 13.06 -2.88
CA LYS A 45 20.95 12.41 -3.95
C LYS A 45 20.48 12.83 -5.33
N PHE A 46 19.16 12.95 -5.53
CA PHE A 46 18.58 13.47 -6.78
C PHE A 46 19.16 14.83 -7.16
N PHE A 47 19.19 15.79 -6.24
CA PHE A 47 19.77 17.11 -6.51
C PHE A 47 21.29 17.08 -6.74
N GLN A 48 22.00 16.19 -6.05
CA GLN A 48 23.44 15.99 -6.28
C GLN A 48 23.73 15.46 -7.68
N LEU A 49 22.93 14.51 -8.19
CA LEU A 49 23.12 13.95 -9.53
C LEU A 49 23.04 15.02 -10.65
N PHE A 50 22.27 16.10 -10.46
CA PHE A 50 22.25 17.22 -11.40
C PHE A 50 23.50 18.10 -11.39
N GLN A 51 24.29 18.02 -10.32
CA GLN A 51 25.55 18.76 -10.18
C GLN A 51 26.75 17.94 -10.71
N GLU A 52 26.53 16.68 -11.09
CA GLU A 52 27.58 15.79 -11.60
C GLU A 52 27.88 16.07 -13.07
N ILE A 53 29.16 16.02 -13.44
CA ILE A 53 29.66 16.21 -14.80
C ILE A 53 30.48 14.95 -15.19
N PRO A 54 30.10 14.22 -16.25
CA PRO A 54 28.91 14.40 -17.09
C PRO A 54 27.63 14.01 -16.35
N ILE A 55 26.50 14.60 -16.77
CA ILE A 55 25.18 14.35 -16.14
C ILE A 55 24.77 12.89 -16.35
N PRO A 56 24.61 12.07 -15.28
CA PRO A 56 24.26 10.67 -15.40
C PRO A 56 22.74 10.49 -15.60
N ALA A 57 22.27 10.71 -16.82
CA ALA A 57 20.84 10.71 -17.15
C ALA A 57 20.10 9.42 -16.72
N THR A 58 20.70 8.25 -16.89
CA THR A 58 20.08 6.97 -16.49
C THR A 58 19.89 6.84 -14.98
N GLU A 59 20.85 7.33 -14.20
CA GLU A 59 20.79 7.33 -12.72
C GLU A 59 19.79 8.34 -12.19
N ILE A 60 19.69 9.52 -12.82
CA ILE A 60 18.67 10.53 -12.51
C ILE A 60 17.27 9.94 -12.72
N MET A 61 17.04 9.27 -13.86
CA MET A 61 15.75 8.65 -14.17
C MET A 61 15.41 7.50 -13.21
N GLY A 62 16.40 6.72 -12.78
CA GLY A 62 16.22 5.66 -11.79
C GLY A 62 15.89 6.23 -10.40
N ASN A 63 16.64 7.24 -9.97
CA ASN A 63 16.45 7.89 -8.69
C ASN A 63 15.06 8.54 -8.59
N ILE A 64 14.67 9.37 -9.57
CA ILE A 64 13.37 10.06 -9.53
C ILE A 64 12.21 9.06 -9.49
N SER A 65 12.30 7.96 -10.24
CA SER A 65 11.28 6.91 -10.27
C SER A 65 11.06 6.30 -8.89
N ILE A 66 12.14 5.95 -8.20
CA ILE A 66 12.09 5.31 -6.88
C ILE A 66 11.70 6.32 -5.79
N THR A 67 12.36 7.48 -5.77
CA THR A 67 12.11 8.54 -4.78
C THR A 67 10.66 9.04 -4.85
N PHE A 68 10.08 9.12 -6.06
CA PHE A 68 8.70 9.55 -6.22
C PHE A 68 7.69 8.50 -5.74
N ILE A 69 7.90 7.19 -5.98
CA ILE A 69 7.05 6.12 -5.37
C ILE A 69 6.97 6.28 -3.86
N TYR A 70 8.14 6.41 -3.22
CA TYR A 70 8.19 6.46 -1.77
C TYR A 70 7.58 7.76 -1.22
N SER A 71 7.74 8.86 -1.96
CA SER A 71 7.08 10.14 -1.64
C SER A 71 5.55 10.02 -1.70
N VAL A 72 4.99 9.40 -2.74
CA VAL A 72 3.55 9.17 -2.87
C VAL A 72 3.04 8.21 -1.78
N THR A 73 3.84 7.22 -1.41
CA THR A 73 3.51 6.27 -0.35
C THR A 73 3.34 6.95 1.02
N ILE A 74 4.09 8.02 1.32
CA ILE A 74 3.84 8.83 2.52
C ILE A 74 2.44 9.45 2.49
N TRP A 75 2.03 10.02 1.35
CA TRP A 75 0.70 10.59 1.19
C TRP A 75 -0.38 9.53 1.37
N ARG A 76 -0.17 8.33 0.83
CA ARG A 76 -1.06 7.19 1.04
C ARG A 76 -1.14 6.77 2.50
N ALA A 77 -0.01 6.60 3.18
CA ALA A 77 0.03 6.26 4.60
C ALA A 77 -0.67 7.32 5.46
N ARG A 78 -0.52 8.60 5.13
CA ARG A 78 -1.23 9.71 5.80
C ARG A 78 -2.74 9.64 5.56
N ALA A 79 -3.19 9.39 4.34
CA ALA A 79 -4.61 9.24 4.02
C ALA A 79 -5.22 8.03 4.77
N ILE A 80 -4.51 6.91 4.79
CA ILE A 80 -4.92 5.70 5.51
C ILE A 80 -5.08 5.97 7.01
N ARG A 81 -4.15 6.72 7.62
CA ARG A 81 -4.22 7.10 9.04
C ARG A 81 -5.18 8.26 9.34
N GLY A 82 -5.85 8.81 8.32
CA GLY A 82 -6.79 9.91 8.46
C GLY A 82 -8.05 9.51 9.25
N PRO A 83 -8.68 10.44 9.98
CA PRO A 83 -9.82 10.13 10.84
C PRO A 83 -11.03 9.58 10.08
N ARG A 84 -11.24 10.01 8.82
CA ARG A 84 -12.34 9.48 8.00
C ARG A 84 -12.08 8.02 7.60
N MET A 85 -10.86 7.69 7.19
CA MET A 85 -10.48 6.29 6.91
C MET A 85 -10.60 5.42 8.16
N MET A 86 -10.20 5.93 9.34
CA MET A 86 -10.40 5.21 10.61
C MET A 86 -11.87 4.85 10.85
N ASN A 87 -12.79 5.77 10.57
CA ASN A 87 -14.22 5.52 10.71
C ASN A 87 -14.70 4.48 9.70
N ILE A 88 -14.21 4.52 8.45
CA ILE A 88 -14.50 3.49 7.44
C ILE A 88 -14.07 2.11 7.93
N ILE A 89 -12.84 1.98 8.44
CA ILE A 89 -12.32 0.71 8.96
C ILE A 89 -13.16 0.21 10.14
N LYS A 90 -13.54 1.09 11.07
CA LYS A 90 -14.41 0.71 12.20
C LYS A 90 -15.75 0.18 11.72
N ASN A 91 -16.39 0.87 10.77
CA ASN A 91 -17.64 0.41 10.19
C ASN A 91 -17.50 -0.97 9.52
N VAL A 92 -16.36 -1.24 8.87
CA VAL A 92 -16.06 -2.57 8.30
C VAL A 92 -15.97 -3.63 9.39
N ILE A 93 -15.23 -3.37 10.46
CA ILE A 93 -15.04 -4.30 11.59
C ILE A 93 -16.38 -4.58 12.28
N ASP A 94 -17.15 -3.53 12.57
CA ASP A 94 -18.46 -3.65 13.23
C ASP A 94 -19.45 -4.44 12.36
N TRP A 95 -19.40 -4.23 11.04
CA TRP A 95 -20.25 -4.95 10.10
C TRP A 95 -19.83 -6.41 9.94
N GLU A 96 -18.52 -6.69 9.87
CA GLU A 96 -17.98 -8.04 9.83
C GLU A 96 -18.43 -8.83 11.05
N LYS A 97 -18.32 -8.24 12.25
CA LYS A 97 -18.84 -8.82 13.49
C LYS A 97 -20.33 -9.10 13.39
N LYS A 98 -21.13 -8.13 12.92
CA LYS A 98 -22.58 -8.31 12.76
C LYS A 98 -22.96 -9.46 11.82
N ILE A 99 -22.22 -9.65 10.72
CA ILE A 99 -22.46 -10.78 9.80
C ILE A 99 -22.10 -12.11 10.46
N MET A 100 -20.94 -12.17 11.11
CA MET A 100 -20.49 -13.38 11.80
C MET A 100 -21.44 -13.79 12.93
N ASP A 101 -22.07 -12.81 13.59
CA ASP A 101 -23.06 -13.02 14.65
C ASP A 101 -24.48 -13.30 14.09
N SER A 102 -24.74 -13.16 12.78
CA SER A 102 -26.10 -13.22 12.22
C SER A 102 -26.69 -14.62 12.02
N GLU A 103 -25.93 -15.68 12.35
CA GLU A 103 -26.26 -17.11 12.14
C GLU A 103 -26.71 -17.48 10.71
N ASP A 104 -26.60 -16.56 9.74
CA ASP A 104 -27.04 -16.72 8.37
C ASP A 104 -25.91 -17.35 7.54
N GLN A 105 -25.85 -18.69 7.55
CA GLN A 105 -24.76 -19.45 6.95
C GLN A 105 -24.50 -19.09 5.47
N PRO A 106 -25.51 -18.95 4.58
CA PRO A 106 -25.28 -18.48 3.22
C PRO A 106 -24.57 -17.14 3.12
N LEU A 107 -24.92 -16.16 3.97
CA LEU A 107 -24.27 -14.85 3.97
C LEU A 107 -22.84 -14.92 4.49
N ILE A 108 -22.62 -15.72 5.53
CA ILE A 108 -21.29 -15.98 6.09
C ILE A 108 -20.40 -16.65 5.04
N ASP A 109 -20.92 -17.61 4.29
CA ASP A 109 -20.17 -18.31 3.24
C ASP A 109 -19.78 -17.38 2.09
N ILE A 110 -20.69 -16.51 1.64
CA ILE A 110 -20.39 -15.49 0.63
C ILE A 110 -19.28 -14.57 1.14
N PHE A 111 -19.40 -14.07 2.37
CA PHE A 111 -18.40 -13.19 2.97
C PHE A 111 -17.02 -13.87 3.08
N ASN A 112 -16.99 -15.10 3.60
CA ASN A 112 -15.76 -15.88 3.76
C ASN A 112 -15.07 -16.17 2.43
N ASN A 113 -15.84 -16.41 1.36
CA ASN A 113 -15.29 -16.59 0.02
C ASN A 113 -14.54 -15.34 -0.46
N TYR A 114 -15.11 -14.14 -0.27
CA TYR A 114 -14.45 -12.88 -0.62
C TYR A 114 -13.23 -12.60 0.28
N ALA A 115 -13.34 -12.86 1.58
CA ALA A 115 -12.23 -12.72 2.51
C ALA A 115 -11.06 -13.66 2.16
N TRP A 116 -11.37 -14.90 1.77
CA TRP A 116 -10.39 -15.88 1.31
C TRP A 116 -9.72 -15.49 0.00
N GLN A 117 -10.49 -15.04 -1.00
CA GLN A 117 -9.95 -14.53 -2.26
C GLN A 117 -9.01 -13.35 -2.02
N ASN A 118 -9.42 -12.38 -1.19
CA ASN A 118 -8.59 -11.23 -0.84
C ASN A 118 -7.30 -11.66 -0.13
N ARG A 119 -7.37 -12.67 0.76
CA ARG A 119 -6.19 -13.23 1.43
C ARG A 119 -5.21 -13.85 0.43
N ILE A 120 -5.69 -14.62 -0.55
CA ILE A 120 -4.83 -15.23 -1.58
C ILE A 120 -4.18 -14.17 -2.44
N ILE A 121 -4.97 -13.22 -2.96
CA ILE A 121 -4.44 -12.11 -3.78
C ILE A 121 -3.38 -11.35 -3.00
N SER A 122 -3.64 -11.07 -1.72
CA SER A 122 -2.69 -10.41 -0.83
C SER A 122 -1.40 -11.22 -0.66
N GLN A 123 -1.49 -12.53 -0.46
CA GLN A 123 -0.32 -13.41 -0.31
C GLN A 123 0.51 -13.47 -1.59
N VAL A 124 -0.13 -13.64 -2.75
CA VAL A 124 0.55 -13.65 -4.05
C VAL A 124 1.26 -12.31 -4.29
N PHE A 125 0.61 -11.20 -3.97
CA PHE A 125 1.21 -9.86 -4.11
C PHE A 125 2.43 -9.69 -3.19
N ILE A 126 2.33 -10.07 -1.92
CA ILE A 126 3.46 -10.02 -0.96
C ILE A 126 4.65 -10.84 -1.48
N ILE A 127 4.41 -12.08 -1.91
CA ILE A 127 5.47 -12.97 -2.42
C ILE A 127 6.13 -12.35 -3.65
N THR A 128 5.32 -11.80 -4.57
CA THR A 128 5.83 -11.14 -5.78
C THR A 128 6.72 -9.95 -5.43
N VAL A 129 6.29 -9.07 -4.52
CA VAL A 129 7.09 -7.93 -4.07
C VAL A 129 8.40 -8.40 -3.45
N ILE A 130 8.37 -9.42 -2.57
CA ILE A 130 9.58 -9.98 -1.96
C ILE A 130 10.55 -10.49 -3.04
N ILE A 131 10.07 -11.24 -4.03
CA ILE A 131 10.92 -11.77 -5.11
C ILE A 131 11.54 -10.61 -5.90
N VAL A 132 10.74 -9.63 -6.33
CA VAL A 132 11.21 -8.48 -7.12
C VAL A 132 12.23 -7.66 -6.33
N THR A 133 11.97 -7.39 -5.05
CA THR A 133 12.90 -6.66 -4.18
C THR A 133 14.22 -7.40 -3.99
N ASN A 134 14.21 -8.72 -3.82
CA ASN A 134 15.44 -9.52 -3.75
C ASN A 134 16.22 -9.50 -5.07
N LEU A 135 15.54 -9.67 -6.21
CA LEU A 135 16.19 -9.60 -7.53
C LEU A 135 16.84 -8.23 -7.76
N PHE A 136 16.19 -7.15 -7.30
CA PHE A 136 16.72 -5.79 -7.37
C PHE A 136 18.03 -5.63 -6.59
N PHE A 137 18.21 -6.32 -5.47
CA PHE A 137 19.47 -6.29 -4.70
C PHE A 137 20.58 -7.14 -5.31
N VAL A 138 20.24 -8.30 -5.85
CA VAL A 138 21.21 -9.21 -6.45
C VAL A 138 21.77 -8.62 -7.74
N HIS A 139 20.96 -7.88 -8.51
CA HIS A 139 21.35 -7.33 -9.81
C HIS A 139 22.65 -6.49 -9.78
N PRO A 140 22.84 -5.49 -8.89
CA PRO A 140 24.09 -4.76 -8.74
C PRO A 140 25.34 -5.63 -8.49
N LEU A 141 25.21 -6.79 -7.84
CA LEU A 141 26.37 -7.65 -7.54
C LEU A 141 26.96 -8.32 -8.79
N GLY A 142 26.17 -8.45 -9.85
CA GLY A 142 26.60 -8.97 -11.14
C GLY A 142 27.09 -7.92 -12.13
N LEU A 143 27.09 -6.64 -11.74
CA LEU A 143 27.53 -5.53 -12.60
C LEU A 143 28.97 -5.14 -12.31
N ASP A 144 29.75 -4.94 -13.37
CA ASP A 144 31.12 -4.43 -13.24
C ASP A 144 31.14 -2.97 -12.74
N PRO A 145 32.19 -2.58 -11.98
CA PRO A 145 32.39 -1.20 -11.57
C PRO A 145 32.40 -0.25 -12.77
N ARG A 146 31.68 0.86 -12.66
CA ARG A 146 31.61 1.87 -13.72
C ARG A 146 32.75 2.86 -13.57
N ALA A 147 33.48 3.10 -14.67
CA ALA A 147 34.46 4.16 -14.74
C ALA A 147 33.76 5.53 -14.70
N ARG A 148 34.14 6.39 -13.76
CA ARG A 148 33.61 7.75 -13.62
C ARG A 148 34.79 8.71 -13.54
N TYR A 149 34.75 9.73 -14.38
CA TYR A 149 35.74 10.79 -14.37
C TYR A 149 35.42 11.78 -13.25
N ASP A 150 36.39 12.04 -12.37
CA ASP A 150 36.29 13.08 -11.35
C ASP A 150 37.00 14.35 -11.85
N PRO A 151 36.25 15.43 -12.14
CA PRO A 151 36.83 16.68 -12.65
C PRO A 151 37.68 17.42 -11.61
N VAL A 152 37.55 17.12 -10.32
CA VAL A 152 38.30 17.80 -9.24
C VAL A 152 39.68 17.19 -9.07
N THR A 153 39.78 15.86 -9.09
CA THR A 153 41.05 15.13 -8.97
C THR A 153 41.70 14.84 -10.33
N ASN A 154 40.95 15.01 -11.42
CA ASN A 154 41.36 14.71 -12.79
C ASN A 154 41.73 13.22 -13.00
N GLU A 155 41.11 12.34 -12.21
CA GLU A 155 41.33 10.89 -12.22
C GLU A 155 40.04 10.14 -12.60
N THR A 156 40.21 8.96 -13.21
CA THR A 156 39.09 8.03 -13.45
C THR A 156 38.95 7.11 -12.26
N VAL A 157 37.87 7.29 -11.49
CA VAL A 157 37.54 6.46 -10.33
C VAL A 157 36.53 5.40 -10.74
N TYR A 158 36.74 4.16 -10.29
CA TYR A 158 35.79 3.07 -10.52
C TYR A 158 34.77 3.01 -9.39
N ILE A 159 33.52 3.35 -9.71
CA ILE A 159 32.40 3.34 -8.76
C ILE A 159 31.72 1.98 -8.80
N ARG A 160 31.59 1.36 -7.62
CA ARG A 160 30.82 0.12 -7.46
C ARG A 160 29.33 0.44 -7.42
N PRO A 161 28.50 -0.29 -8.19
CA PRO A 161 27.08 -0.02 -8.28
C PRO A 161 26.38 -0.37 -6.96
N LEU A 162 25.60 0.57 -6.43
CA LEU A 162 24.73 0.34 -5.29
C LEU A 162 23.28 0.07 -5.76
N PRO A 163 22.46 -0.68 -4.99
CA PRO A 163 21.10 -1.00 -5.39
C PRO A 163 20.20 0.22 -5.52
N LEU A 164 20.30 1.13 -4.54
CA LEU A 164 19.57 2.38 -4.53
C LEU A 164 20.53 3.54 -4.83
N SER A 165 19.95 4.63 -5.34
CA SER A 165 20.61 5.92 -5.42
C SER A 165 20.11 6.76 -4.24
N SER A 166 20.85 6.74 -3.13
CA SER A 166 20.55 7.56 -1.94
C SER A 166 21.81 8.25 -1.43
N TRP A 167 21.65 9.29 -0.61
CA TRP A 167 22.76 10.05 -0.06
C TRP A 167 23.11 9.55 1.34
N PHE A 168 24.41 9.38 1.59
CA PHE A 168 24.93 9.08 2.91
C PHE A 168 25.83 10.22 3.43
N PRO A 169 25.85 10.46 4.76
CA PRO A 169 26.77 11.41 5.39
C PRO A 169 28.21 10.87 5.51
N PHE A 170 28.57 9.84 4.75
CA PHE A 170 29.90 9.22 4.71
C PHE A 170 30.20 8.74 3.29
N ASP A 171 31.49 8.51 3.00
CA ASP A 171 31.94 7.98 1.71
C ASP A 171 31.46 6.53 1.52
N ASP A 172 30.50 6.36 0.61
CA ASP A 172 29.84 5.11 0.28
C ASP A 172 30.78 4.15 -0.46
N GLN A 173 31.75 4.64 -1.22
CA GLN A 173 32.71 3.81 -1.93
C GLN A 173 33.78 3.26 -0.99
N LYS A 174 34.25 4.07 -0.04
CA LYS A 174 35.18 3.62 1.02
C LYS A 174 34.54 2.60 1.97
N HIS A 175 33.26 2.78 2.27
CA HIS A 175 32.50 1.91 3.18
C HIS A 175 31.40 1.14 2.45
N TYR A 176 31.72 0.59 1.27
CA TYR A 176 30.76 -0.04 0.36
C TYR A 176 29.85 -1.09 1.00
N LEU A 177 30.40 -2.05 1.75
CA LEU A 177 29.58 -3.09 2.38
C LEU A 177 28.56 -2.49 3.36
N ARG A 178 28.94 -1.44 4.09
CA ARG A 178 28.04 -0.75 5.03
C ARG A 178 26.94 -0.01 4.28
N ALA A 179 27.29 0.75 3.23
CA ALA A 179 26.33 1.44 2.38
C ALA A 179 25.34 0.45 1.73
N TYR A 180 25.85 -0.67 1.23
CA TYR A 180 25.05 -1.73 0.63
C TYR A 180 24.05 -2.35 1.62
N MET A 181 24.48 -2.65 2.85
CA MET A 181 23.58 -3.16 3.90
C MET A 181 22.51 -2.14 4.31
N PHE A 182 22.85 -0.85 4.36
CA PHE A 182 21.85 0.21 4.59
C PHE A 182 20.83 0.29 3.46
N HIS A 183 21.26 0.21 2.20
CA HIS A 183 20.33 0.19 1.07
C HIS A 183 19.40 -1.02 1.08
N ILE A 184 19.87 -2.20 1.50
CA ILE A 184 18.99 -3.36 1.70
C ILE A 184 17.90 -3.04 2.72
N LEU A 185 18.30 -2.49 3.87
CA LEU A 185 17.35 -2.11 4.93
C LEU A 185 16.34 -1.06 4.42
N ASP A 186 16.83 0.00 3.81
CA ASP A 186 16.02 1.10 3.27
C ASP A 186 15.00 0.62 2.24
N ALA A 187 15.44 -0.21 1.30
CA ALA A 187 14.57 -0.76 0.28
C ALA A 187 13.56 -1.76 0.86
N TYR A 188 13.92 -2.58 1.85
CA TYR A 188 12.93 -3.45 2.51
C TYR A 188 11.88 -2.63 3.27
N VAL A 189 12.31 -1.58 3.98
CA VAL A 189 11.38 -0.67 4.65
C VAL A 189 10.48 -0.01 3.61
N GLY A 190 11.05 0.56 2.55
CA GLY A 190 10.28 1.24 1.51
C GLY A 190 9.33 0.32 0.75
N ALA A 191 9.79 -0.84 0.31
CA ALA A 191 8.96 -1.85 -0.34
C ALA A 191 7.84 -2.33 0.60
N SER A 192 8.12 -2.50 1.89
CA SER A 192 7.10 -2.87 2.87
C SER A 192 6.05 -1.77 3.05
N PHE A 193 6.43 -0.50 3.15
CA PHE A 193 5.46 0.60 3.22
C PHE A 193 4.55 0.64 1.98
N VAL A 194 5.13 0.56 0.78
CA VAL A 194 4.38 0.51 -0.48
C VAL A 194 3.39 -0.66 -0.45
N ASN A 195 3.90 -1.87 -0.25
CA ASN A 195 3.12 -3.10 -0.27
C ASN A 195 1.97 -3.10 0.74
N ASN A 196 2.23 -2.73 2.01
CA ASN A 196 1.20 -2.73 3.04
C ASN A 196 0.11 -1.69 2.78
N THR A 197 0.48 -0.53 2.25
CA THR A 197 -0.51 0.51 1.92
C THR A 197 -1.36 0.11 0.69
N ASP A 198 -0.77 -0.54 -0.32
CA ASP A 198 -1.51 -1.09 -1.46
C ASP A 198 -2.50 -2.19 -1.04
N LEU A 199 -2.02 -3.17 -0.26
CA LEU A 199 -2.86 -4.25 0.27
C LEU A 199 -4.02 -3.74 1.12
N PHE A 200 -3.76 -2.69 1.91
CA PHE A 200 -4.81 -2.02 2.65
C PHE A 200 -5.86 -1.42 1.72
N SER A 201 -5.43 -0.66 0.71
CA SER A 201 -6.34 -0.06 -0.27
C SER A 201 -7.15 -1.11 -1.04
N PHE A 202 -6.53 -2.22 -1.45
CA PHE A 202 -7.25 -3.33 -2.09
C PHE A 202 -8.29 -3.94 -1.15
N GLY A 203 -7.95 -4.22 0.11
CA GLY A 203 -8.91 -4.77 1.07
C GLY A 203 -10.14 -3.88 1.29
N ILE A 204 -9.93 -2.56 1.41
CA ILE A 204 -11.01 -1.58 1.57
C ILE A 204 -11.89 -1.46 0.31
N ILE A 205 -11.33 -1.63 -0.89
CA ILE A 205 -12.09 -1.63 -2.16
C ILE A 205 -12.84 -2.95 -2.37
N THR A 206 -12.27 -4.09 -1.95
CA THR A 206 -12.94 -5.40 -2.07
C THR A 206 -14.16 -5.54 -1.17
N PHE A 207 -14.16 -4.87 -0.02
CA PHE A 207 -15.27 -4.93 0.94
C PHE A 207 -16.65 -4.56 0.35
N PRO A 208 -16.86 -3.38 -0.29
CA PRO A 208 -18.15 -3.03 -0.89
C PRO A 208 -18.57 -3.95 -2.05
N LEU A 209 -17.61 -4.61 -2.74
CA LEU A 209 -17.94 -5.63 -3.73
C LEU A 209 -18.62 -6.84 -3.08
N GLY A 210 -18.07 -7.33 -1.96
CA GLY A 210 -18.68 -8.40 -1.17
C GLY A 210 -20.08 -8.02 -0.68
N GLN A 211 -20.26 -6.79 -0.18
CA GLN A 211 -21.57 -6.30 0.24
C GLN A 211 -22.58 -6.23 -0.92
N THR A 212 -22.14 -5.87 -2.12
CA THR A 212 -23.00 -5.82 -3.31
C THR A 212 -23.46 -7.22 -3.70
N VAL A 213 -22.59 -8.23 -3.62
CA VAL A 213 -22.97 -9.62 -3.89
C VAL A 213 -23.93 -10.16 -2.84
N ILE A 214 -23.71 -9.85 -1.56
CA ILE A 214 -24.64 -10.20 -0.49
C ILE A 214 -26.01 -9.56 -0.73
N LEU A 215 -26.05 -8.28 -1.11
CA LEU A 215 -27.30 -7.60 -1.43
C LEU A 215 -28.01 -8.25 -2.62
N ASN A 216 -27.27 -8.60 -3.68
CA ASN A 216 -27.82 -9.31 -4.82
C ASN A 216 -28.37 -10.70 -4.45
N TYR A 217 -27.68 -11.40 -3.55
CA TYR A 217 -28.13 -12.70 -3.04
C TYR A 217 -29.44 -12.59 -2.28
N ILE A 218 -29.58 -11.59 -1.39
CA ILE A 218 -30.81 -11.32 -0.65
C ILE A 218 -31.96 -11.00 -1.61
N LEU A 219 -31.72 -10.15 -2.61
CA LEU A 219 -32.73 -9.81 -3.61
C LEU A 219 -33.13 -11.00 -4.49
N SER A 220 -32.19 -11.89 -4.80
CA SER A 220 -32.46 -13.10 -5.60
C SER A 220 -33.26 -14.16 -4.82
N HIS A 221 -33.14 -14.17 -3.49
CA HIS A 221 -33.85 -15.08 -2.58
C HIS A 221 -34.86 -14.31 -1.71
N PHE A 222 -35.45 -13.25 -2.27
CA PHE A 222 -36.23 -12.28 -1.51
C PHE A 222 -37.31 -12.92 -0.65
N GLU A 223 -38.06 -13.88 -1.20
CA GLU A 223 -39.13 -14.59 -0.50
C GLU A 223 -38.65 -15.32 0.75
N ASP A 224 -37.47 -15.96 0.70
CA ASP A 224 -36.90 -16.68 1.85
C ASP A 224 -36.58 -15.70 3.00
N TYR A 225 -36.07 -14.51 2.66
CA TYR A 225 -35.79 -13.46 3.64
C TYR A 225 -37.07 -12.79 4.16
N VAL A 226 -38.13 -12.70 3.35
CA VAL A 226 -39.45 -12.24 3.82
C VAL A 226 -39.99 -13.20 4.89
N VAL A 227 -39.96 -14.51 4.63
CA VAL A 227 -40.40 -15.52 5.62
C VAL A 227 -39.56 -15.43 6.89
N LYS A 228 -38.23 -15.29 6.77
CA LYS A 228 -37.34 -15.12 7.93
C LYS A 228 -37.68 -13.89 8.76
N ILE A 229 -37.95 -12.73 8.14
CA ILE A 229 -38.36 -11.52 8.87
C ILE A 229 -39.76 -11.68 9.48
N GLN A 230 -40.67 -12.33 8.76
CA GLN A 230 -42.02 -12.62 9.24
C GLN A 230 -41.96 -13.43 10.54
N GLU A 231 -41.15 -14.48 10.59
CA GLU A 231 -40.96 -15.33 11.78
C GLU A 231 -40.24 -14.59 12.92
N GLN A 232 -39.22 -13.79 12.60
CA GLN A 232 -38.44 -13.05 13.61
C GLN A 232 -39.22 -11.92 14.29
N LEU A 233 -40.06 -11.20 13.53
CA LEU A 233 -40.79 -10.03 14.02
C LEU A 233 -42.26 -10.32 14.32
N GLY A 234 -42.79 -11.47 13.90
CA GLY A 234 -44.20 -11.86 14.11
C GLY A 234 -45.18 -10.94 13.37
N VAL A 235 -44.78 -10.41 12.21
CA VAL A 235 -45.58 -9.46 11.41
C VAL A 235 -46.30 -10.18 10.25
N ASP A 236 -47.22 -9.48 9.59
CA ASP A 236 -47.84 -9.99 8.35
C ASP A 236 -46.84 -10.04 7.19
N ARG A 237 -47.11 -10.87 6.17
CA ARG A 237 -46.21 -11.05 5.02
C ARG A 237 -46.01 -9.76 4.22
N ASP A 238 -47.04 -8.94 4.06
CA ASP A 238 -46.92 -7.67 3.32
C ASP A 238 -46.00 -6.69 4.06
N GLU A 239 -46.12 -6.63 5.40
CA GLU A 239 -45.26 -5.82 6.25
C GLU A 239 -43.82 -6.36 6.27
N ALA A 240 -43.64 -7.68 6.37
CA ALA A 240 -42.32 -8.32 6.26
C ALA A 240 -41.66 -8.02 4.90
N SER A 241 -42.42 -8.07 3.81
CA SER A 241 -41.94 -7.75 2.46
C SER A 241 -41.49 -6.30 2.35
N PHE A 242 -42.28 -5.37 2.90
CA PHE A 242 -41.92 -3.96 2.95
C PHE A 242 -40.64 -3.71 3.76
N ILE A 243 -40.51 -4.35 4.93
CA ILE A 243 -39.31 -4.26 5.77
C ILE A 243 -38.09 -4.81 5.04
N THR A 244 -38.16 -5.99 4.43
CA THR A 244 -37.05 -6.59 3.68
C THR A 244 -36.59 -5.67 2.55
N LEU A 245 -37.52 -5.13 1.77
CA LEU A 245 -37.20 -4.21 0.67
C LEU A 245 -36.55 -2.91 1.20
N ARG A 246 -37.08 -2.34 2.27
CA ARG A 246 -36.53 -1.15 2.92
C ARG A 246 -35.08 -1.40 3.37
N GLU A 247 -34.81 -2.53 4.01
CA GLU A 247 -33.46 -2.88 4.46
C GLU A 247 -32.49 -3.07 3.28
N CYS A 248 -32.93 -3.67 2.17
CA CYS A 248 -32.14 -3.74 0.95
C CYS A 248 -31.78 -2.35 0.39
N ILE A 249 -32.76 -1.43 0.36
CA ILE A 249 -32.53 -0.04 -0.09
C ILE A 249 -31.56 0.69 0.83
N LEU A 250 -31.69 0.54 2.15
CA LEU A 250 -30.79 1.14 3.12
C LEU A 250 -29.36 0.61 2.95
N LYS A 251 -29.20 -0.72 2.86
CA LYS A 251 -27.90 -1.35 2.58
C LYS A 251 -27.27 -0.83 1.30
N HIS A 252 -28.04 -0.66 0.22
CA HIS A 252 -27.52 -0.11 -1.03
C HIS A 252 -27.02 1.34 -0.88
N LYS A 253 -27.79 2.18 -0.16
CA LYS A 253 -27.37 3.55 0.16
C LYS A 253 -26.10 3.60 1.00
N ASP A 254 -25.96 2.68 1.95
CA ASP A 254 -24.76 2.57 2.79
C ASP A 254 -23.53 2.21 1.96
N ILE A 255 -23.64 1.27 1.01
CA ILE A 255 -22.57 0.93 0.06
C ILE A 255 -22.14 2.16 -0.76
N ILE A 256 -23.10 2.92 -1.29
CA ILE A 256 -22.81 4.15 -2.05
C ILE A 256 -22.11 5.19 -1.17
N SER A 257 -22.62 5.39 0.05
CA SER A 257 -22.04 6.32 1.03
C SER A 257 -20.60 5.95 1.39
N TYR A 258 -20.33 4.65 1.60
CA TYR A 258 -18.99 4.11 1.82
C TYR A 258 -18.04 4.44 0.68
N ILE A 259 -18.44 4.16 -0.57
CA ILE A 259 -17.62 4.43 -1.76
C ILE A 259 -17.33 5.93 -1.88
N HIS A 260 -18.33 6.79 -1.63
CA HIS A 260 -18.15 8.23 -1.68
C HIS A 260 -17.18 8.73 -0.59
N ALA A 261 -17.29 8.21 0.63
CA ALA A 261 -16.38 8.53 1.72
C ALA A 261 -14.93 8.09 1.42
N PHE A 262 -14.75 6.88 0.89
CA PHE A 262 -13.45 6.38 0.47
C PHE A 262 -12.82 7.24 -0.63
N ASN A 263 -13.59 7.53 -1.69
CA ASN A 263 -13.12 8.36 -2.80
C ASN A 263 -12.72 9.76 -2.35
N LYS A 264 -13.43 10.35 -1.39
CA LYS A 264 -13.09 11.66 -0.84
C LYS A 264 -11.73 11.69 -0.11
N GLU A 265 -11.33 10.59 0.50
CA GLU A 265 -10.03 10.48 1.20
C GLU A 265 -8.89 10.08 0.25
N MET A 266 -9.18 9.24 -0.74
CA MET A 266 -8.16 8.64 -1.61
C MET A 266 -8.01 9.33 -2.97
N ASN A 267 -8.87 10.28 -3.35
CA ASN A 267 -8.83 10.92 -4.67
C ASN A 267 -7.45 11.52 -5.03
N ILE A 268 -6.84 12.28 -4.11
CA ILE A 268 -5.54 12.91 -4.33
C ILE A 268 -4.45 11.83 -4.41
N VAL A 269 -4.54 10.80 -3.57
CA VAL A 269 -3.60 9.68 -3.58
C VAL A 269 -3.64 8.94 -4.91
N ILE A 270 -4.85 8.63 -5.41
CA ILE A 270 -5.04 7.97 -6.71
C ILE A 270 -4.49 8.83 -7.85
N LEU A 271 -4.69 10.15 -7.79
CA LEU A 271 -4.11 11.07 -8.78
C LEU A 271 -2.57 11.05 -8.74
N LEU A 272 -1.99 11.05 -7.54
CA LEU A 272 -0.53 10.96 -7.36
C LEU A 272 0.01 9.60 -7.82
N ASP A 273 -0.70 8.50 -7.58
CA ASP A 273 -0.35 7.16 -8.05
C ASP A 273 -0.35 7.10 -9.59
N PHE A 274 -1.35 7.72 -10.23
CA PHE A 274 -1.40 7.84 -11.69
C PHE A 274 -0.21 8.65 -12.24
N LEU A 275 0.10 9.80 -11.61
CA LEU A 275 1.22 10.64 -12.00
C LEU A 275 2.56 9.89 -11.82
N GLN A 276 2.70 9.18 -10.70
CA GLN A 276 3.89 8.38 -10.40
C GLN A 276 4.09 7.25 -11.40
N SER A 277 3.03 6.52 -11.74
CA SER A 277 3.09 5.45 -12.74
C SER A 277 3.45 6.01 -14.12
N SER A 278 2.88 7.16 -14.50
CA SER A 278 3.18 7.85 -15.76
C SER A 278 4.64 8.30 -15.84
N LEU A 279 5.17 8.88 -14.76
CA LEU A 279 6.57 9.29 -14.66
C LEU A 279 7.52 8.10 -14.81
N GLN A 280 7.22 6.99 -14.16
CA GLN A 280 8.03 5.77 -14.25
C GLN A 280 8.05 5.17 -15.64
N LEU A 281 6.89 5.08 -16.29
CA LEU A 281 6.82 4.59 -17.67
C LEU A 281 7.67 5.46 -18.60
N ALA A 282 7.58 6.79 -18.45
CA ALA A 282 8.42 7.72 -19.21
C ALA A 282 9.92 7.53 -18.90
N ALA A 283 10.29 7.38 -17.63
CA ALA A 283 11.66 7.16 -17.20
C ALA A 283 12.24 5.85 -17.76
N ILE A 284 11.48 4.76 -17.73
CA ILE A 284 11.87 3.45 -18.29
C ILE A 284 12.06 3.56 -19.80
N VAL A 285 11.15 4.21 -20.52
CA VAL A 285 11.28 4.42 -21.97
C VAL A 285 12.54 5.21 -22.29
N LEU A 286 12.82 6.28 -21.54
CA LEU A 286 14.05 7.05 -21.71
C LEU A 286 15.30 6.21 -21.43
N GLN A 287 15.31 5.43 -20.35
CA GLN A 287 16.42 4.52 -20.03
C GLN A 287 16.67 3.51 -21.15
N LEU A 288 15.63 2.90 -21.73
CA LEU A 288 15.75 1.98 -22.86
C LEU A 288 16.36 2.65 -24.09
N ILE A 289 16.00 3.91 -24.38
CA ILE A 289 16.56 4.68 -25.49
C ILE A 289 18.06 4.96 -25.24
N PHE A 290 18.44 5.33 -24.02
CA PHE A 290 19.84 5.60 -23.68
C PHE A 290 20.70 4.33 -23.66
N VAL A 291 20.16 3.21 -23.19
CA VAL A 291 20.87 1.91 -23.21
C VAL A 291 21.14 1.46 -24.65
N ARG A 292 20.20 1.68 -25.59
CA ARG A 292 20.39 1.30 -27.01
C ARG A 292 21.43 2.14 -27.76
N LYS A 293 21.81 3.31 -27.22
CA LYS A 293 22.79 4.22 -27.85
C LYS A 293 24.24 3.97 -27.41
N ASN A 294 24.45 3.17 -26.37
CA ASN A 294 25.77 2.70 -25.92
C ASN A 294 26.03 1.28 -26.40
#